data_AF-A0A2N1UUQ9-F1
#
_entry.id   AF-A0A2N1UUQ9-F1
#
_cell.length_a   1.000
_cell.length_b   1.000
_cell.length_c   1.000
_cell.angle_alpha   90.00
_cell.angle_beta   90.00
_cell.angle_gamma   90.00
#
_symmetry.space_group_name_H-M   'P 1'
#
loop_
_entity.id
_entity.type
_entity.pdbx_description
1 polymer ?
#
loop_
_entity_poly.entity_id
_entity_poly.type
_entity_poly.pdbx_seq_one_letter_code
_entity_poly.pdbx_strand_id
1 'polypeptide(L)'
;MTDSERPDFDAAEPTRKRGIHLTRKQLVLGGILIVLLALGAGVGTYQVMKFKAKAEGLATGYVEAAVTAYQMDRYARPLPDRIFESGHYRVETRTHGTPPRLHVSVRDRYLNITHVELERIFDVSGRPSPPPNEGQENTGR
;
A
#
# COMPACT_ATOMS: atom_id res chain seq x y z
N MET A 1 -73.33 13.94 43.83
CA MET A 1 -72.23 14.89 44.13
C MET A 1 -70.98 14.05 44.28
N THR A 2 -70.19 13.98 43.22
CA THR A 2 -68.89 13.30 43.18
C THR A 2 -67.84 14.30 43.63
N ASP A 3 -67.23 14.07 44.79
CA ASP A 3 -66.04 14.81 45.20
C ASP A 3 -64.83 14.20 44.49
N SER A 4 -64.20 15.02 43.65
CA SER A 4 -63.11 14.68 42.76
C SER A 4 -61.82 14.38 43.54
N GLU A 5 -61.27 13.18 43.39
CA GLU A 5 -59.86 12.90 43.69
C GLU A 5 -58.97 13.87 42.90
N ARG A 6 -58.23 14.72 43.61
CA ARG A 6 -57.07 15.41 43.04
C ARG A 6 -55.92 14.40 42.99
N PRO A 7 -55.26 14.18 41.86
CA PRO A 7 -54.02 13.44 41.86
C PRO A 7 -52.93 14.30 42.52
N ASP A 8 -52.38 13.81 43.62
CA ASP A 8 -51.19 14.35 44.28
C ASP A 8 -49.99 14.25 43.32
N PHE A 9 -49.74 15.34 42.59
CA PHE A 9 -48.51 15.54 41.84
C PHE A 9 -47.46 16.14 42.78
N ASP A 10 -46.86 15.33 43.65
CA ASP A 10 -45.65 15.73 44.37
C ASP A 10 -44.77 14.52 44.69
N ALA A 11 -43.79 14.30 43.81
CA ALA A 11 -42.40 13.96 44.13
C ALA A 11 -41.74 13.38 42.87
N ALA A 12 -41.42 14.24 41.90
CA ALA A 12 -40.34 13.90 40.99
C ALA A 12 -39.06 13.82 41.84
N GLU A 13 -38.64 12.61 42.20
CA GLU A 13 -37.32 12.37 42.79
C GLU A 13 -36.29 13.10 41.93
N PRO A 14 -35.41 13.94 42.51
CA PRO A 14 -34.35 14.53 41.71
C PRO A 14 -33.47 13.36 41.28
N THR A 15 -33.53 13.00 39.99
CA THR A 15 -32.55 12.13 39.35
C THR A 15 -31.20 12.79 39.53
N ARG A 16 -30.56 12.44 40.64
CA ARG A 16 -29.24 12.91 41.06
C ARG A 16 -28.33 12.41 39.96
N LYS A 17 -27.93 13.29 39.05
CA LYS A 17 -26.86 13.03 38.09
C LYS A 17 -25.70 12.54 38.93
N ARG A 18 -25.46 11.22 38.96
CA ARG A 18 -24.28 10.62 39.58
C ARG A 18 -23.12 11.11 38.73
N GLY A 19 -22.61 12.29 39.05
CA GLY A 19 -21.34 12.77 38.54
C GLY A 19 -20.32 11.69 38.89
N ILE A 20 -19.67 11.15 37.87
CA ILE A 20 -18.64 10.15 38.04
C ILE A 20 -17.51 10.84 38.82
N HIS A 21 -17.47 10.67 40.13
CA HIS A 21 -16.37 11.14 40.96
C HIS A 21 -15.17 10.22 40.73
N LEU A 22 -14.44 10.46 39.63
CA LEU A 22 -13.15 9.85 39.39
C LEU A 22 -12.18 10.34 40.47
N THR A 23 -11.61 9.41 41.22
CA THR A 23 -10.56 9.73 42.19
C THR A 23 -9.31 10.19 41.47
N ARG A 24 -8.52 11.10 42.06
CA ARG A 24 -7.27 11.61 41.45
C ARG A 24 -6.35 10.48 40.92
N LYS A 25 -6.32 9.34 41.61
CA LYS A 25 -5.56 8.15 41.18
C LYS A 25 -6.07 7.55 39.86
N GLN A 26 -7.38 7.48 39.66
CA GLN A 26 -7.98 6.98 38.42
C GLN A 26 -7.70 7.90 37.22
N LEU A 27 -7.66 9.22 37.45
CA LEU A 27 -7.24 10.18 36.42
C LEU A 27 -5.77 9.99 36.03
N VAL A 28 -4.89 9.78 37.02
CA VAL A 28 -3.46 9.52 36.77
C VAL A 28 -3.27 8.19 36.03
N LEU A 29 -3.91 7.11 36.48
CA LEU A 29 -3.86 5.80 35.81
C LEU A 29 -4.43 5.85 34.39
N GLY A 30 -5.55 6.54 34.19
CA GLY A 30 -6.13 6.76 32.86
C GLY A 30 -5.20 7.57 31.95
N GLY A 31 -4.55 8.60 32.48
CA GLY A 31 -3.54 9.37 31.74
C GLY A 31 -2.34 8.54 31.31
N ILE A 32 -1.79 7.71 32.21
CA ILE A 32 -0.68 6.79 31.89
C ILE A 32 -1.11 5.81 30.79
N LEU A 33 -2.31 5.22 30.90
CA LEU A 33 -2.81 4.30 29.89
C LEU A 33 -2.94 4.96 28.52
N ILE A 34 -3.47 6.18 28.45
CA ILE A 34 -3.57 6.94 27.19
C ILE A 34 -2.18 7.19 26.59
N VAL A 35 -1.20 7.57 27.42
CA VAL A 35 0.18 7.78 26.95
C VAL A 35 0.80 6.50 26.42
N LEU A 36 0.61 5.36 27.10
CA LEU A 36 1.12 4.06 26.64
C LEU A 36 0.48 3.64 25.32
N LEU A 37 -0.83 3.84 25.17
CA LEU A 37 -1.54 3.56 23.91
C LEU A 37 -1.07 4.48 22.79
N ALA A 38 -0.87 5.77 23.06
CA ALA A 38 -0.36 6.74 22.09
C ALA A 38 1.07 6.40 21.64
N LEU A 39 1.94 5.98 22.58
CA LEU A 39 3.30 5.53 22.26
C LEU A 39 3.28 4.24 21.44
N GLY A 40 2.45 3.25 21.81
CA GLY A 40 2.29 2.01 21.05
C GLY A 40 1.81 2.25 19.62
N ALA A 41 0.79 3.10 19.45
CA ALA A 41 0.28 3.50 18.15
C ALA A 41 1.32 4.30 17.33
N GLY A 42 2.07 5.19 17.98
CA GLY A 42 3.13 5.97 17.35
C GLY A 42 4.28 5.09 16.83
N VAL A 43 4.75 4.13 17.64
CA VAL A 43 5.79 3.17 17.21
C VAL A 43 5.29 2.27 16.08
N GLY A 44 4.04 1.80 16.17
CA GLY A 44 3.42 0.99 15.12
C GLY A 44 3.36 1.72 13.78
N THR A 45 2.84 2.95 13.77
CA THR A 45 2.75 3.76 12.54
C THR A 45 4.13 4.08 11.96
N TYR A 46 5.13 4.38 12.80
CA TYR A 46 6.50 4.61 12.34
C TYR A 46 7.11 3.39 11.65
N GLN A 47 6.95 2.18 12.22
CA GLN A 47 7.48 0.96 11.61
C GLN A 47 6.79 0.64 10.27
N VAL A 48 5.48 0.86 10.19
CA VAL A 48 4.73 0.70 8.93
C VAL A 48 5.22 1.69 7.87
N MET A 49 5.38 2.97 8.22
CA MET A 49 5.91 3.98 7.28
C MET A 49 7.33 3.65 6.83
N LYS A 50 8.20 3.21 7.74
CA LYS A 50 9.57 2.81 7.42
C LYS A 50 9.62 1.60 6.49
N PHE A 51 8.78 0.60 6.74
CA PHE A 51 8.65 -0.56 5.86
C PHE A 51 8.16 -0.15 4.48
N LYS A 52 7.11 0.67 4.42
CA LYS A 52 6.55 1.20 3.17
C LYS A 52 7.59 1.98 2.37
N ALA A 53 8.32 2.90 2.99
CA ALA A 53 9.36 3.68 2.33
C ALA A 53 10.51 2.80 1.80
N LYS A 54 10.92 1.78 2.56
CA LYS A 54 11.95 0.82 2.10
C LYS A 54 11.44 -0.02 0.92
N ALA A 55 10.19 -0.46 0.97
CA ALA A 55 9.57 -1.25 -0.08
C ALA A 55 9.40 -0.44 -1.37
N GLU A 56 8.97 0.81 -1.27
CA GLU A 56 8.88 1.74 -2.42
C GLU A 56 10.25 2.01 -3.03
N GLY A 57 11.29 2.26 -2.21
CA GLY A 57 12.65 2.48 -2.71
C GLY A 57 13.22 1.27 -3.47
N LEU A 58 12.99 0.05 -2.95
CA LEU A 58 13.37 -1.18 -3.65
C LEU A 58 12.57 -1.36 -4.95
N ALA A 59 11.25 -1.12 -4.91
CA ALA A 59 10.39 -1.23 -6.08
C ALA A 59 10.80 -0.26 -7.20
N THR A 60 11.14 0.98 -6.86
CA THR A 60 11.68 1.95 -7.83
C THR A 60 12.97 1.45 -8.48
N GLY A 61 13.88 0.84 -7.71
CA GLY A 61 15.10 0.24 -8.27
C GLY A 61 14.83 -0.88 -9.29
N TYR A 62 13.82 -1.73 -9.07
CA TYR A 62 13.40 -2.74 -10.05
C TYR A 62 12.84 -2.10 -11.32
N VAL A 63 12.05 -1.03 -11.19
CA VAL A 63 11.52 -0.28 -12.34
C VAL A 63 12.65 0.34 -13.16
N GLU A 64 13.59 0.99 -12.51
CA GLU A 64 14.76 1.59 -13.18
C GLU A 64 15.58 0.52 -13.91
N ALA A 65 15.86 -0.61 -13.26
CA ALA A 65 16.57 -1.73 -13.89
C ALA A 65 15.84 -2.29 -15.12
N ALA A 66 14.51 -2.46 -15.05
CA ALA A 66 13.70 -2.92 -16.18
C ALA A 66 13.73 -1.90 -17.32
N VAL A 67 13.56 -0.62 -17.02
CA VAL A 67 13.63 0.45 -18.02
C VAL A 67 15.01 0.50 -18.70
N THR A 68 16.09 0.40 -17.92
CA THR A 68 17.45 0.37 -18.46
C THR A 68 17.67 -0.87 -19.33
N ALA A 69 17.20 -2.05 -18.91
CA ALA A 69 17.30 -3.27 -19.70
C ALA A 69 16.61 -3.12 -21.08
N TYR A 70 15.41 -2.52 -21.11
CA TYR A 70 14.70 -2.24 -22.36
C TYR A 70 15.40 -1.19 -23.23
N GLN A 71 16.02 -0.19 -22.60
CA GLN A 71 16.81 0.82 -23.32
C GLN A 71 18.05 0.24 -23.97
N MET A 72 18.74 -0.67 -23.29
CA MET A 72 19.96 -1.32 -23.76
C MET A 72 19.68 -2.39 -24.83
N ASP A 73 18.46 -2.94 -24.89
CA ASP A 73 18.10 -3.90 -25.93
C ASP A 73 18.06 -3.23 -27.32
N ARG A 74 18.98 -3.66 -28.19
CA ARG A 74 19.17 -3.15 -29.54
C ARG A 74 17.89 -3.17 -30.38
N TYR A 75 17.00 -4.13 -30.12
CA TYR A 75 15.82 -4.41 -30.93
C TYR A 75 14.51 -3.96 -30.27
N ALA A 76 14.58 -3.33 -29.08
CA ALA A 76 13.40 -2.97 -28.29
C ALA A 76 12.43 -4.15 -28.07
N ARG A 77 12.98 -5.35 -27.84
CA ARG A 77 12.17 -6.54 -27.59
C ARG A 77 11.40 -6.41 -26.27
N PRO A 78 10.19 -6.99 -26.20
CA PRO A 78 9.50 -7.15 -24.93
C PRO A 78 10.40 -7.84 -23.93
N LEU A 79 10.51 -7.26 -22.75
CA LEU A 79 11.24 -7.86 -21.64
C LEU A 79 10.49 -9.11 -21.17
N PRO A 80 11.16 -10.25 -20.96
CA PRO A 80 10.50 -11.41 -20.40
C PRO A 80 10.02 -11.09 -18.99
N ASP A 81 8.82 -11.56 -18.62
CA ASP A 81 8.24 -11.37 -17.27
C ASP A 81 9.11 -11.96 -16.14
N ARG A 82 10.18 -12.69 -16.49
CA ARG A 82 10.99 -13.49 -15.58
C ARG A 82 12.31 -12.85 -15.14
N ILE A 83 12.64 -11.64 -15.60
CA ILE A 83 13.96 -11.01 -15.33
C ILE A 83 14.25 -10.90 -13.82
N PHE A 84 13.20 -10.86 -12.99
CA PHE A 84 13.29 -10.71 -11.54
C PHE A 84 12.58 -11.84 -10.75
N GLU A 85 12.61 -13.08 -11.28
CA GLU A 85 11.88 -14.23 -10.72
C GLU A 85 12.23 -14.61 -9.27
N SER A 86 13.42 -14.26 -8.78
CA SER A 86 13.93 -14.70 -7.47
C SER A 86 13.77 -13.67 -6.32
N GLY A 87 12.92 -12.64 -6.49
CA GLY A 87 12.72 -11.59 -5.49
C GLY A 87 11.45 -11.68 -4.64
N HIS A 88 11.38 -10.87 -3.57
CA HIS A 88 10.15 -10.59 -2.81
C HIS A 88 9.08 -9.88 -3.64
N TYR A 89 9.50 -9.24 -4.73
CA TYR A 89 8.63 -8.54 -5.65
C TYR A 89 8.44 -9.34 -6.93
N ARG A 90 7.24 -9.23 -7.49
CA ARG A 90 6.91 -9.64 -8.85
C ARG A 90 6.95 -8.40 -9.72
N VAL A 91 7.78 -8.44 -10.76
CA VAL A 91 7.87 -7.36 -11.75
C VAL A 91 7.13 -7.85 -12.99
N GLU A 92 6.11 -7.14 -13.42
CA GLU A 92 5.41 -7.42 -14.68
C GLU A 92 5.82 -6.34 -15.69
N THR A 93 6.26 -6.76 -16.88
CA THR A 93 6.69 -5.87 -17.95
C THR A 93 5.86 -6.10 -19.19
N ARG A 94 5.21 -5.06 -19.70
CA ARG A 94 4.42 -5.15 -20.93
C ARG A 94 4.84 -4.06 -21.89
N THR A 95 5.03 -4.41 -23.16
CA THR A 95 5.30 -3.45 -24.21
C THR A 95 4.09 -3.34 -25.13
N HIS A 96 3.58 -2.12 -25.37
CA HIS A 96 2.39 -1.90 -26.21
C HIS A 96 2.45 -0.57 -27.01
N GLY A 97 1.64 -0.49 -28.07
CA GLY A 97 1.45 0.73 -28.86
C GLY A 97 2.57 1.09 -29.85
N THR A 98 2.34 2.16 -30.61
CA THR A 98 3.29 2.76 -31.57
C THR A 98 3.22 4.29 -31.44
N PRO A 99 4.28 4.99 -30.98
CA PRO A 99 5.57 4.47 -30.53
C PRO A 99 5.44 3.53 -29.32
N PRO A 100 6.37 2.56 -29.15
CA PRO A 100 6.26 1.55 -28.11
C PRO A 100 6.36 2.16 -26.72
N ARG A 101 5.49 1.67 -25.85
CA ARG A 101 5.41 2.04 -24.45
C ARG A 101 5.76 0.83 -23.61
N LEU A 102 6.70 0.97 -22.69
CA LEU A 102 6.98 -0.03 -21.68
C LEU A 102 6.18 0.32 -20.43
N HIS A 103 5.31 -0.59 -20.05
CA HIS A 103 4.63 -0.60 -18.78
C HIS A 103 5.37 -1.55 -17.84
N VAL A 104 5.75 -1.05 -16.67
CA VAL A 104 6.39 -1.82 -15.61
C VAL A 104 5.57 -1.68 -14.35
N SER A 105 5.12 -2.79 -13.79
CA SER A 105 4.47 -2.82 -12.47
C SER A 105 5.26 -3.70 -11.51
N VAL A 106 5.50 -3.19 -10.30
CA VAL A 106 6.20 -3.90 -9.25
C VAL A 106 5.23 -4.14 -8.10
N ARG A 107 4.96 -5.41 -7.85
CA ARG A 107 3.99 -5.88 -6.87
C ARG A 107 4.67 -6.73 -5.81
N ASP A 108 4.20 -6.67 -4.57
CA ASP A 108 4.58 -7.64 -3.55
C ASP A 108 4.06 -9.03 -3.94
N ARG A 109 4.91 -10.05 -3.89
CA ARG A 109 4.54 -11.42 -4.27
C ARG A 109 3.52 -12.05 -3.32
N TYR A 110 3.54 -11.68 -2.05
CA TYR A 110 2.77 -12.31 -1.00
C TYR A 110 1.48 -11.54 -0.69
N LEU A 111 1.57 -10.22 -0.70
CA LEU A 111 0.45 -9.33 -0.37
C LEU A 111 -0.32 -8.86 -1.61
N ASN A 112 0.24 -9.06 -2.81
CA ASN A 112 -0.34 -8.61 -4.08
C ASN A 112 -0.65 -7.10 -4.11
N ILE A 113 0.13 -6.31 -3.37
CA ILE A 113 0.04 -4.85 -3.33
C ILE A 113 0.98 -4.28 -4.40
N THR A 114 0.47 -3.41 -5.26
CA THR A 114 1.30 -2.64 -6.20
C THR A 114 2.06 -1.55 -5.43
N HIS A 115 3.39 -1.60 -5.47
CA HIS A 115 4.25 -0.58 -4.87
C HIS A 115 4.50 0.57 -5.83
N VAL A 116 4.81 0.24 -7.08
CA VAL A 116 5.14 1.22 -8.12
C VAL A 116 4.62 0.72 -9.46
N GLU A 117 4.08 1.64 -10.25
CA GLU A 117 3.63 1.43 -11.61
C GLU A 117 4.17 2.57 -12.47
N LEU A 118 4.84 2.24 -13.56
CA LEU A 118 5.43 3.20 -14.48
C LEU A 118 5.07 2.84 -15.92
N GLU A 119 4.61 3.81 -16.68
CA GLU A 119 4.53 3.71 -18.14
C GLU A 119 5.54 4.69 -18.75
N ARG A 120 6.40 4.21 -19.64
CA ARG A 120 7.40 5.04 -20.33
C ARG A 120 7.33 4.83 -21.83
N ILE A 121 7.24 5.93 -22.56
CA ILE A 121 7.27 5.93 -24.03
C ILE A 121 8.73 5.90 -24.48
N PHE A 122 9.04 5.04 -25.45
CA PHE A 122 10.37 4.97 -26.07
C PHE A 122 10.30 5.31 -27.53
N ASP A 123 11.22 6.17 -27.97
CA ASP A 123 11.49 6.34 -29.38
C ASP A 123 12.39 5.19 -29.85
N VAL A 124 11.85 4.38 -30.76
CA VAL A 124 12.55 3.24 -31.38
C VAL A 124 12.70 3.44 -32.88
N SER A 125 12.37 4.61 -33.42
CA SER A 125 12.35 4.91 -34.85
C SER A 125 13.70 4.68 -35.55
N GLY A 126 14.81 4.68 -34.80
CA GLY A 126 16.16 4.37 -35.30
C GLY A 126 16.68 2.97 -34.99
N ARG A 127 15.87 2.07 -34.39
CA ARG A 127 16.33 0.72 -34.02
C ARG A 127 16.14 -0.26 -35.17
N PRO A 128 17.10 -1.18 -35.40
CA PRO A 128 16.92 -2.24 -36.40
C PRO A 128 15.80 -3.19 -35.97
N SER A 129 15.10 -3.78 -36.95
CA SER A 129 14.14 -4.85 -36.68
C SER A 129 14.85 -6.08 -36.12
N PRO A 130 14.25 -6.80 -35.15
CA PRO A 130 14.81 -8.06 -34.65
C PRO A 130 14.92 -9.08 -35.78
N PRO A 131 16.03 -9.84 -35.86
CA PRO A 131 16.14 -10.95 -36.81
C PRO A 131 15.12 -12.05 -36.45
N PRO A 132 14.57 -12.77 -37.44
CA PRO A 132 13.44 -13.68 -37.24
C PRO A 132 13.71 -14.87 -36.29
N ASN A 133 14.98 -15.16 -35.95
CA ASN A 133 15.38 -16.37 -35.21
C ASN A 133 16.06 -16.12 -33.86
N GLU A 134 16.30 -14.87 -33.43
CA GLU A 134 16.91 -14.58 -32.13
C GLU A 134 15.84 -14.40 -31.04
N GLY A 135 15.35 -15.53 -30.52
CA GLY A 135 14.33 -15.57 -29.47
C GLY A 135 13.61 -16.91 -29.33
N GLN A 136 13.80 -17.82 -30.27
CA GLN A 136 13.50 -19.25 -30.07
C GLN A 136 14.61 -19.87 -29.22
N GLU A 137 14.66 -19.54 -27.94
CA GLU A 137 15.33 -20.44 -26.99
C GLU A 137 14.57 -21.76 -27.03
N ASN A 138 15.30 -22.76 -27.50
CA ASN A 138 14.91 -24.15 -27.69
C ASN A 138 14.27 -24.68 -26.39
N THR A 139 12.94 -24.69 -26.29
CA THR A 139 12.18 -25.37 -25.21
C THR A 139 12.18 -26.89 -25.43
N GLY A 140 13.32 -27.42 -25.87
CA GLY A 140 13.57 -28.83 -26.07
C GLY A 140 14.56 -29.33 -25.03
N ARG A 141 14.07 -29.62 -23.83
CA ARG A 141 14.44 -30.77 -22.96
C ARG A 141 13.75 -30.69 -21.61
#